data_AF-A0AAN7VAZ0-F1
#
_entry.id   AF-A0AAN7VAZ0-F1
#
_cell.length_a   1.000
_cell.length_b   1.000
_cell.length_c   1.000
_cell.angle_alpha   90.00
_cell.angle_beta   90.00
_cell.angle_gamma   90.00
#
_symmetry.space_group_name_H-M   'P 1'
#
loop_
_entity.id
_entity.type
_entity.pdbx_description
1 polymer ?
#
loop_
_entity_poly.entity_id
_entity_poly.type
_entity_poly.pdbx_seq_one_letter_code
_entity_poly.pdbx_strand_id
1 'polypeptide(L)'
;MDPWTTYRQEEVPNPPSVKESKDLNTFEDNFKPLVSDTLPDSKEYLASLETKLAKLKADPNVLQQLAAKREACMRQLLIADSNPETDLELDTPIEPSPILRTIAPSKQALTEGELVTLIQYDQLINSEQQSKPTNDV
;
A
#
# COMPACT_ATOMS: atom_id res chain seq x y z
N MET A 1 -20.17 23.23 -2.01
CA MET A 1 -21.05 22.83 -0.90
C MET A 1 -20.47 21.58 -0.30
N ASP A 2 -20.14 21.64 0.98
CA ASP A 2 -19.45 20.57 1.70
C ASP A 2 -20.49 19.71 2.46
N PRO A 3 -20.55 18.38 2.22
CA PRO A 3 -21.57 17.50 2.83
C PRO A 3 -21.46 17.34 4.35
N TRP A 4 -20.48 17.97 5.00
CA TRP A 4 -20.19 17.76 6.43
C TRP A 4 -20.71 18.89 7.33
N THR A 5 -21.16 20.00 6.75
CA THR A 5 -21.85 21.09 7.47
C THR A 5 -23.35 20.80 7.63
N THR A 6 -23.70 19.67 8.25
CA THR A 6 -25.05 19.53 8.79
C THR A 6 -25.09 20.25 10.13
N TYR A 7 -25.56 21.50 10.12
CA TYR A 7 -25.97 22.23 11.32
C TYR A 7 -27.11 21.45 11.99
N ARG A 8 -26.77 20.58 12.94
CA ARG A 8 -27.73 19.99 13.85
C ARG A 8 -28.08 21.06 14.88
N GLN A 9 -29.23 21.71 14.70
CA GLN A 9 -29.83 22.54 15.75
C GLN A 9 -30.10 21.67 16.99
N GLU A 10 -29.60 22.14 18.11
CA GLU A 10 -29.73 21.53 19.44
C GLU A 10 -31.18 21.59 19.92
N GLU A 11 -31.75 20.46 20.32
CA GLU A 11 -32.76 20.42 21.38
C GLU A 11 -32.13 19.67 22.56
N VAL A 12 -31.78 20.42 23.59
CA VAL A 12 -31.16 19.94 24.82
C VAL A 12 -32.26 19.40 25.74
N PRO A 13 -32.30 18.10 26.08
CA PRO A 13 -33.09 17.63 27.21
C PRO A 13 -32.36 18.05 28.49
N ASN A 14 -33.01 18.90 29.27
CA ASN A 14 -32.57 19.42 30.56
C ASN A 14 -32.01 18.31 31.46
N PRO A 15 -30.79 18.41 32.03
CA PRO A 15 -30.26 17.39 32.93
C PRO A 15 -31.01 17.40 34.26
N PRO A 16 -31.28 16.23 34.88
CA PRO A 16 -31.75 16.20 36.25
C PRO A 16 -30.66 16.77 37.16
N SER A 17 -31.04 17.77 37.95
CA SER A 17 -30.24 18.40 39.00
C SER A 17 -29.46 17.36 39.82
N VAL A 18 -28.16 17.23 39.56
CA VAL A 18 -27.23 16.46 40.39
C VAL A 18 -26.52 17.45 41.30
N LYS A 19 -26.66 17.18 42.59
CA LYS A 19 -26.17 17.99 43.71
C LYS A 19 -24.66 18.21 43.61
N GLU A 20 -24.26 19.46 43.79
CA GLU A 20 -22.87 19.89 43.94
C GLU A 20 -22.13 19.01 44.96
N SER A 21 -21.19 18.21 44.47
CA SER A 21 -20.10 17.67 45.28
C SER A 21 -18.83 18.40 44.84
N LYS A 22 -18.32 19.23 45.76
CA LYS A 22 -16.97 19.81 45.72
C LYS A 22 -15.97 18.67 45.56
N ASP A 23 -15.36 18.57 44.40
CA ASP A 23 -13.99 18.04 44.19
C ASP A 23 -13.48 18.51 42.82
N LEU A 24 -13.26 19.83 42.71
CA LEU A 24 -12.62 20.48 41.56
C LEU A 24 -11.11 20.34 41.70
N ASN A 25 -10.51 19.20 41.30
CA ASN A 25 -9.11 19.12 40.81
C ASN A 25 -8.63 17.70 40.43
N THR A 26 -9.52 16.75 40.18
CA THR A 26 -9.13 15.51 39.49
C THR A 26 -9.72 15.52 38.10
N PHE A 27 -8.87 15.75 37.10
CA PHE A 27 -9.18 15.42 35.73
C PHE A 27 -9.53 13.93 35.68
N GLU A 28 -10.72 13.58 35.16
CA GLU A 28 -11.11 12.19 34.95
C GLU A 28 -10.15 11.57 33.92
N ASP A 29 -9.12 10.89 34.41
CA ASP A 29 -8.13 10.18 33.61
C ASP A 29 -8.76 8.93 33.00
N ASN A 30 -9.63 9.17 32.00
CA ASN A 30 -10.27 8.17 31.14
C ASN A 30 -9.29 7.62 30.09
N PHE A 31 -8.00 7.97 30.14
CA PHE A 31 -6.97 7.45 29.25
C PHE A 31 -6.35 6.13 29.73
N LYS A 32 -6.83 5.60 30.85
CA LYS A 32 -6.49 4.25 31.30
C LYS A 32 -7.52 3.28 30.72
N PRO A 33 -7.13 2.42 29.75
CA PRO A 33 -8.05 1.45 29.22
C PRO A 33 -8.52 0.52 30.36
N LEU A 34 -9.84 0.36 30.51
CA LEU A 34 -10.47 -0.43 31.58
C LEU A 34 -10.09 -1.92 31.50
N VAL A 35 -9.66 -2.35 30.32
CA VAL A 35 -9.17 -3.68 30.00
C VAL A 35 -7.77 -3.47 29.45
N SER A 36 -6.78 -4.27 29.85
CA SER A 36 -5.44 -4.16 29.30
C SER A 36 -5.50 -4.23 27.76
N ASP A 37 -5.10 -3.15 27.06
CA ASP A 37 -5.04 -3.03 25.58
C ASP A 37 -4.09 -4.06 24.91
N THR A 38 -3.60 -5.01 25.68
CA THR A 38 -2.78 -6.11 25.18
C THR A 38 -3.67 -7.10 24.46
N LEU A 39 -3.43 -7.26 23.16
CA LEU A 39 -4.04 -8.33 22.38
C LEU A 39 -3.85 -9.68 23.08
N PRO A 40 -4.82 -10.62 22.96
CA PRO A 40 -4.77 -11.92 23.64
C PRO A 40 -3.48 -12.72 23.38
N ASP A 41 -2.86 -12.51 22.22
CA ASP A 41 -1.64 -13.17 21.75
C ASP A 41 -0.37 -12.30 21.87
N SER A 42 -0.48 -11.08 22.41
CA SER A 42 0.63 -10.12 22.48
C SER A 42 1.90 -10.71 23.13
N LYS A 43 1.74 -11.53 24.17
CA LYS A 43 2.85 -12.22 24.85
C LYS A 43 3.54 -13.23 23.95
N GLU A 44 2.77 -14.03 23.21
CA GLU A 44 3.29 -15.03 22.28
C GLU A 44 3.99 -14.36 21.10
N TYR A 45 3.38 -13.29 20.58
CA TYR A 45 3.96 -12.50 19.50
C TYR A 45 5.30 -11.87 19.90
N LEU A 46 5.37 -11.23 21.08
CA LEU A 46 6.61 -10.65 21.60
C LEU A 46 7.69 -11.72 21.83
N ALA A 47 7.33 -12.88 22.40
CA ALA A 47 8.28 -13.99 22.54
C ALA A 47 8.82 -14.47 21.18
N SER A 48 7.97 -14.52 20.16
CA SER A 48 8.40 -14.86 18.79
C SER A 48 9.35 -13.81 18.20
N LEU A 49 9.15 -12.53 18.51
CA LEU A 49 10.02 -11.45 18.06
C LEU A 49 11.36 -11.48 18.77
N GLU A 50 11.36 -11.65 20.09
CA GLU A 50 12.58 -11.73 20.91
C GLU A 50 13.44 -12.93 20.50
N THR A 51 12.83 -14.09 20.24
CA THR A 51 13.57 -15.27 19.76
C THR A 51 14.18 -15.05 18.37
N LYS A 52 13.45 -14.43 17.44
CA LYS A 52 13.98 -14.05 16.12
C LYS A 52 15.12 -13.03 16.25
N LEU A 53 14.97 -12.04 17.12
CA LEU A 53 15.97 -11.01 17.40
C LEU A 53 17.22 -11.63 18.05
N ALA A 54 17.06 -12.56 18.99
CA ALA A 54 18.18 -13.25 19.61
C ALA A 54 18.99 -14.05 18.58
N LYS A 55 18.33 -14.75 17.65
CA LYS A 55 19.00 -15.43 16.54
C LYS A 55 19.77 -14.45 15.65
N LEU A 56 19.15 -13.32 15.31
CA LEU A 56 19.77 -12.29 14.49
C LEU A 56 20.99 -11.65 15.18
N LYS A 57 20.95 -11.48 16.51
CA LYS A 57 22.08 -10.97 17.30
C LYS A 57 23.17 -12.02 17.53
N ALA A 58 22.82 -13.30 17.55
CA ALA A 58 23.77 -14.38 17.74
C ALA A 58 24.72 -14.53 16.53
N ASP A 59 24.25 -14.21 15.33
CA ASP A 59 25.09 -14.20 14.13
C ASP A 59 25.79 -12.83 13.96
N PRO A 60 27.10 -12.71 14.25
CA PRO A 60 27.83 -11.44 14.14
C PRO A 60 27.98 -10.97 12.68
N ASN A 61 27.75 -11.86 11.70
CA ASN A 61 27.94 -11.59 10.29
C ASN A 61 26.68 -11.04 9.60
N VAL A 62 25.52 -10.98 10.27
CA VAL A 62 24.26 -10.51 9.65
C VAL A 62 24.41 -9.13 9.01
N LEU A 63 25.05 -8.20 9.71
CA LEU A 63 25.25 -6.83 9.18
C LEU A 63 26.17 -6.82 7.95
N GLN A 64 27.20 -7.66 7.95
CA GLN A 64 28.11 -7.81 6.82
C GLN A 64 27.43 -8.51 5.64
N GLN A 65 26.61 -9.54 5.88
CA GLN A 65 25.77 -10.18 4.87
C GLN A 65 24.75 -9.20 4.28
N LEU A 66 24.13 -8.35 5.11
CA LEU A 66 23.19 -7.33 4.66
C LEU A 66 23.88 -6.28 3.78
N ALA A 67 25.07 -5.82 4.19
CA ALA A 67 25.88 -4.90 3.41
C ALA A 67 26.31 -5.52 2.07
N ALA A 68 26.76 -6.78 2.08
CA ALA A 68 27.15 -7.53 0.89
C ALA A 68 25.94 -7.71 -0.06
N LYS A 69 24.76 -8.05 0.46
CA LYS A 69 23.53 -8.17 -0.34
C LYS A 69 23.13 -6.83 -0.96
N ARG A 70 23.20 -5.73 -0.19
CA ARG A 70 22.92 -4.38 -0.70
C ARG A 70 23.85 -4.04 -1.86
N GLU A 71 25.13 -4.30 -1.71
CA GLU A 71 26.14 -4.03 -2.72
C GLU A 71 25.97 -4.93 -3.96
N ALA A 72 25.67 -6.22 -3.77
CA ALA A 72 25.37 -7.15 -4.85
C ALA A 72 24.13 -6.73 -5.66
N CYS A 73 23.06 -6.30 -4.97
CA CYS A 73 21.86 -5.76 -5.61
C CYS A 73 22.17 -4.48 -6.40
N MET A 74 22.94 -3.56 -5.82
CA MET A 74 23.36 -2.34 -6.53
C MET A 74 24.19 -2.68 -7.77
N ARG A 75 25.14 -3.61 -7.67
CA ARG A 75 25.90 -4.11 -8.83
C ARG A 75 24.97 -4.73 -9.86
N GLN A 76 23.99 -5.52 -9.44
CA GLN A 76 23.03 -6.13 -10.35
C GLN A 76 22.19 -5.07 -11.07
N LEU A 77 21.78 -4.00 -10.40
CA LEU A 77 21.07 -2.87 -11.02
C LEU A 77 21.95 -2.04 -11.97
N LEU A 78 23.26 -1.99 -11.73
CA LEU A 78 24.22 -1.29 -12.59
C LEU A 78 24.68 -2.15 -13.78
N ILE A 79 24.77 -3.47 -13.60
CA ILE A 79 25.18 -4.46 -14.62
C ILE A 79 24.00 -4.88 -15.49
N ALA A 80 22.79 -4.90 -14.91
CA ALA A 80 21.58 -4.82 -15.70
C ALA A 80 21.55 -3.41 -16.29
N ASP A 81 22.40 -3.19 -17.29
CA ASP A 81 22.36 -2.05 -18.18
C ASP A 81 20.89 -1.87 -18.55
N SER A 82 20.30 -0.84 -17.96
CA SER A 82 19.05 -0.29 -18.40
C SER A 82 19.32 0.25 -19.80
N ASN A 83 19.19 -0.60 -20.81
CA ASN A 83 18.75 -0.11 -22.09
C ASN A 83 17.24 0.07 -21.92
N PRO A 84 16.72 1.30 -21.77
CA PRO A 84 15.29 1.51 -21.61
C PRO A 84 14.50 1.07 -22.85
N GLU A 85 15.18 0.75 -23.96
CA GLU A 85 14.60 0.43 -25.26
C GLU A 85 14.95 -0.97 -25.82
N THR A 86 15.71 -1.81 -25.08
CA THR A 86 15.93 -3.22 -25.45
C THR A 86 15.85 -4.03 -24.16
N ASP A 87 14.80 -4.76 -23.83
CA ASP A 87 14.48 -6.04 -24.46
C ASP A 87 13.11 -6.46 -23.89
N LEU A 88 12.10 -5.60 -24.00
CA LEU A 88 10.73 -6.06 -23.79
C LEU A 88 10.44 -6.98 -24.98
N GLU A 89 10.37 -8.27 -24.72
CA GLU A 89 10.07 -9.27 -25.74
C GLU A 89 8.58 -9.17 -26.15
N LEU A 90 8.14 -8.01 -26.65
CA LEU A 90 6.73 -7.69 -26.95
C LEU A 90 6.11 -8.61 -28.01
N ASP A 91 6.94 -9.25 -28.83
CA ASP A 91 6.55 -10.22 -29.84
C ASP A 91 6.46 -11.65 -29.30
N THR A 92 6.72 -11.87 -28.00
CA THR A 92 6.53 -13.19 -27.38
C THR A 92 5.07 -13.60 -27.44
N PRO A 93 4.79 -14.83 -27.91
CA PRO A 93 3.43 -15.33 -27.96
C PRO A 93 2.92 -15.65 -26.56
N ILE A 94 1.70 -15.20 -26.24
CA ILE A 94 1.01 -15.54 -24.99
C ILE A 94 0.20 -16.82 -25.19
N GLU A 95 0.25 -17.72 -24.20
CA GLU A 95 -0.55 -18.94 -24.20
C GLU A 95 -2.06 -18.63 -24.13
N PRO A 96 -2.87 -19.12 -25.08
CA PRO A 96 -4.28 -18.78 -25.17
C PRO A 96 -5.11 -19.53 -24.12
N SER A 97 -5.84 -18.80 -23.28
CA SER A 97 -6.80 -19.40 -22.34
C SER A 97 -8.04 -19.95 -23.09
N PRO A 98 -8.39 -21.24 -22.95
CA PRO A 98 -9.52 -21.83 -23.66
C PRO A 98 -10.88 -21.27 -23.18
N ILE A 99 -10.95 -20.82 -21.92
CA ILE A 99 -12.16 -20.21 -21.36
C ILE A 99 -12.34 -18.79 -21.93
N LEU A 100 -11.28 -17.98 -21.97
CA LEU A 100 -11.37 -16.62 -22.52
C LEU A 100 -11.71 -16.63 -24.01
N ARG A 101 -11.21 -17.63 -24.74
CA ARG A 101 -11.57 -17.84 -26.15
C ARG A 101 -13.06 -18.02 -26.38
N THR A 102 -13.80 -18.63 -25.45
CA THR A 102 -15.24 -18.88 -25.62
C THR A 102 -16.09 -17.69 -25.19
N ILE A 103 -15.70 -17.00 -24.11
CA ILE A 103 -16.53 -15.95 -23.51
C ILE A 103 -16.19 -14.54 -24.03
N ALA A 104 -14.93 -14.27 -24.39
CA ALA A 104 -14.47 -12.95 -24.81
C ALA A 104 -13.23 -13.04 -25.74
N PRO A 105 -13.39 -13.56 -26.97
CA PRO A 105 -12.27 -13.71 -27.91
C PRO A 105 -11.55 -12.39 -28.22
N SER A 106 -12.29 -11.27 -28.27
CA SER A 106 -11.75 -9.95 -28.58
C SER A 106 -10.92 -9.31 -27.47
N LYS A 107 -10.91 -9.88 -26.26
CA LYS A 107 -10.13 -9.39 -25.11
C LYS A 107 -8.85 -10.19 -24.88
N GLN A 108 -8.51 -11.09 -25.79
CA GLN A 108 -7.33 -11.94 -25.66
C GLN A 108 -6.19 -11.40 -26.53
N ALA A 109 -5.08 -11.01 -25.90
CA ALA A 109 -3.85 -10.68 -26.61
C ALA A 109 -3.18 -11.95 -27.17
N LEU A 110 -2.59 -11.84 -28.35
CA LEU A 110 -1.75 -12.87 -28.96
C LEU A 110 -0.28 -12.72 -28.55
N THR A 111 0.17 -11.49 -28.29
CA THR A 111 1.52 -11.19 -27.83
C THR A 111 1.53 -10.30 -26.60
N GLU A 112 2.66 -10.26 -25.89
CA GLU A 112 2.85 -9.38 -24.73
C GLU A 112 2.67 -7.89 -25.08
N GLY A 113 3.05 -7.47 -26.28
CA GLY A 113 2.81 -6.11 -26.77
C GLY A 113 1.33 -5.77 -26.93
N GLU A 114 0.54 -6.67 -27.53
CA GLU A 114 -0.91 -6.46 -27.70
C GLU A 114 -1.63 -6.39 -26.34
N LEU A 115 -1.15 -7.13 -25.34
CA LEU A 115 -1.68 -7.08 -23.98
C LEU A 115 -1.56 -5.68 -23.38
N VAL A 116 -0.42 -5.03 -23.54
CA VAL A 116 -0.19 -3.67 -23.06
C VAL A 116 -1.18 -2.71 -23.72
N THR A 117 -1.38 -2.83 -25.04
CA THR A 117 -2.34 -2.02 -25.78
C THR A 117 -3.79 -2.22 -25.29
N LEU A 118 -4.22 -3.46 -25.05
CA LEU A 118 -5.56 -3.75 -24.51
C LEU A 118 -5.76 -3.13 -23.12
N ILE A 119 -4.74 -3.19 -22.26
CA ILE A 119 -4.78 -2.59 -20.93
C ILE A 119 -4.88 -1.06 -21.02
N GLN A 120 -4.14 -0.42 -21.94
CA GLN A 120 -4.23 1.03 -22.16
C GLN A 120 -5.64 1.47 -22.59
N TYR A 121 -6.29 0.70 -23.47
CA TYR A 121 -7.67 0.94 -23.88
C TYR A 121 -8.66 0.76 -22.73
N ASP A 122 -8.48 -0.25 -21.87
CA ASP A 122 -9.34 -0.49 -20.71
C ASP A 122 -9.22 0.63 -19.66
N GLN A 123 -8.01 1.18 -19.51
CA GLN A 123 -7.75 2.35 -18.66
C GLN A 123 -8.21 3.68 -19.30
N LEU A 124 -8.80 3.66 -20.49
CA LEU A 124 -9.22 4.84 -21.25
C LEU A 124 -8.11 5.89 -21.39
N ILE A 125 -6.84 5.44 -21.53
CA ILE A 125 -5.70 6.34 -21.73
C ILE A 125 -5.81 6.93 -23.15
N ASN A 126 -6.49 8.07 -23.27
CA ASN A 126 -6.55 8.81 -24.52
C ASN A 126 -5.19 9.48 -24.76
N SER A 127 -4.52 9.11 -25.84
CA SER A 127 -3.28 9.72 -26.33
C SER A 127 -3.44 11.20 -26.78
N GLU A 128 -4.58 11.84 -26.51
CA GLU A 128 -4.81 13.28 -26.71
C GLU A 128 -4.02 14.19 -25.76
N GLN A 129 -3.32 13.64 -24.76
CA GLN A 129 -2.49 14.41 -23.83
C GLN A 129 -1.00 14.54 -24.20
N GLN A 130 -0.55 14.00 -25.35
CA GLN A 130 0.87 14.01 -25.76
C GLN A 130 1.20 14.79 -27.05
N SER A 131 0.33 15.71 -27.50
CA SER A 131 0.65 16.62 -28.61
C SER A 131 0.28 18.08 -28.30
N LYS A 132 1.15 18.78 -27.56
CA LYS A 132 1.29 20.24 -27.69
C LYS A 132 2.78 20.60 -27.78
N PRO A 133 3.37 20.64 -28.99
CA PRO A 133 4.56 21.43 -29.20
C PRO A 133 4.15 22.91 -29.22
N THR A 134 4.42 23.64 -28.14
CA THR A 134 4.43 25.10 -28.15
C THR A 134 5.67 25.56 -28.93
N ASN A 135 5.54 25.70 -30.25
CA ASN A 135 6.42 26.57 -31.02
C ASN A 135 5.82 27.98 -30.95
N ASP A 136 6.34 28.80 -30.04
CA ASP A 136 6.13 30.24 -30.07
C ASP A 136 7.20 30.89 -30.96
N VAL A 137 6.72 31.68 -31.92
CA VAL A 137 7.47 32.60 -32.80
C VAL A 137 7.61 33.95 -32.11
#